data_AF-A0A1I5NZQ5-F1
#
_entry.id   AF-A0A1I5NZQ5-F1
#
_cell.length_a   1.000
_cell.length_b   1.000
_cell.length_c   1.000
_cell.angle_alpha   90.00
_cell.angle_beta   90.00
_cell.angle_gamma   90.00
#
_symmetry.space_group_name_H-M   'P 1'
#
loop_
_entity.id
_entity.type
_entity.pdbx_description
1 polymer ?
#
loop_
_entity_poly.entity_id
_entity_poly.type
_entity_poly.pdbx_seq_one_letter_code
_entity_poly.pdbx_strand_id
1 'polypeptide(L)'
;MTWQQPCPPHGLRTLELPCPNGCGGHWTHPAAERDRVVDPPDDRPTRVAGNADAANRLGADFIAGALRYWGIDHPAWRDRS
;
A
#
# COMPACT_ATOMS: atom_id res chain seq x y z
N MET A 1 -14.81 12.41 9.77
CA MET A 1 -14.87 11.34 8.75
C MET A 1 -16.32 10.96 8.57
N THR A 2 -16.83 11.00 7.35
CA THR A 2 -18.21 10.63 7.02
C THR A 2 -18.19 9.27 6.34
N TRP A 3 -19.09 8.37 6.73
CA TRP A 3 -19.24 7.07 6.07
C TRP A 3 -20.72 6.85 5.72
N GLN A 4 -20.97 6.19 4.60
CA GLN A 4 -22.32 5.88 4.13
C GLN A 4 -22.69 4.45 4.49
N GLN A 5 -23.69 4.28 5.36
CA GLN A 5 -24.22 2.98 5.73
C GLN A 5 -25.47 2.66 4.90
N PRO A 6 -25.57 1.47 4.28
CA PRO A 6 -26.82 0.96 3.73
C PRO A 6 -27.91 0.88 4.81
N CYS A 7 -29.06 1.47 4.54
CA CYS A 7 -30.25 1.42 5.38
C CYS A 7 -31.38 0.72 4.61
N PRO A 8 -31.87 -0.44 5.09
CA PRO A 8 -33.06 -1.08 4.52
C PRO A 8 -34.31 -0.19 4.67
N PRO A 9 -35.32 -0.29 3.78
CA PRO A 9 -35.39 -1.18 2.61
C PRO A 9 -34.58 -0.67 1.41
N HIS A 10 -34.40 0.64 1.23
CA HIS A 10 -33.50 1.23 0.23
C HIS A 10 -33.01 2.59 0.73
N GLY A 11 -31.69 2.82 0.69
CA GLY A 11 -31.10 4.13 1.01
C GLY A 11 -29.70 4.02 1.60
N LEU A 12 -28.89 5.06 1.40
CA LEU A 12 -27.66 5.28 2.15
C LEU A 12 -27.93 6.38 3.17
N ARG A 13 -27.55 6.16 4.43
CA ARG A 13 -27.52 7.23 5.43
C ARG A 13 -26.08 7.63 5.69
N THR A 14 -25.81 8.93 5.67
CA THR A 14 -24.52 9.47 6.08
C THR A 14 -24.45 9.47 7.60
N LEU A 15 -23.45 8.80 8.14
CA LEU A 15 -23.14 8.84 9.57
C LEU A 15 -21.85 9.64 9.75
N GLU A 16 -21.94 10.67 10.59
CA GLU A 16 -20.78 11.34 11.14
C GLU A 16 -20.42 10.65 12.45
N LEU A 17 -19.35 9.87 12.43
CA LEU A 17 -18.73 9.39 13.65
C LEU A 17 -17.65 10.40 14.04
N PRO A 18 -17.77 11.09 15.19
CA PRO A 18 -16.63 11.77 15.74
C PRO A 18 -15.56 10.70 15.99
N CYS A 19 -14.33 10.95 15.55
CA CYS A 19 -13.22 10.08 15.92
C CYS A 19 -13.20 10.00 17.46
N PRO A 20 -13.22 8.82 18.09
CA PRO A 20 -13.25 8.68 19.54
C PRO A 20 -12.12 9.44 20.25
N ASN A 21 -11.01 9.66 19.54
CA ASN A 21 -9.83 10.39 20.01
C ASN A 21 -9.70 11.79 19.39
N GLY A 22 -10.73 12.32 18.71
CA GLY A 22 -10.70 13.65 18.08
C GLY A 22 -9.76 13.78 16.87
N CYS A 23 -9.14 12.70 16.39
CA CYS A 23 -8.12 12.71 15.33
C CYS A 23 -8.66 13.07 13.93
N GLY A 24 -9.97 13.21 13.77
CA GLY A 24 -10.63 13.34 12.47
C GLY A 24 -10.25 14.60 11.67
N GLY A 25 -9.69 15.63 12.31
CA GLY A 25 -9.20 16.85 11.65
C GLY A 25 -7.71 16.84 11.31
N HIS A 26 -6.94 15.84 11.76
CA HIS A 26 -5.47 15.87 11.70
C HIS A 26 -4.83 14.59 11.18
N TRP A 27 -5.63 13.60 10.77
CA TRP A 27 -5.04 12.39 10.20
C TRP A 27 -4.64 12.59 8.73
N THR A 28 -3.58 13.36 8.53
CA THR A 28 -2.69 13.17 7.38
C THR A 28 -1.67 12.13 7.83
N HIS A 29 -1.77 10.90 7.34
CA HIS A 29 -0.71 9.92 7.61
C HIS A 29 0.60 10.51 7.05
N PRO A 30 1.73 10.54 7.78
CA PRO A 30 2.96 11.15 7.27
C PRO A 30 3.44 10.58 5.93
N ALA A 31 3.05 9.34 5.60
CA ALA A 31 3.34 8.76 4.29
C ALA A 31 2.41 9.22 3.15
N ALA A 32 1.31 9.92 3.44
CA ALA A 32 0.37 10.45 2.44
C ALA A 32 0.87 11.76 1.79
N GLU A 33 1.84 12.45 2.39
CA GLU A 33 2.51 13.61 1.76
C GLU A 33 3.66 13.19 0.82
N ARG A 34 4.02 11.90 0.82
CA ARG A 34 5.23 11.37 0.15
C ARG A 34 5.01 10.97 -1.30
N ASP A 35 4.09 11.63 -1.98
CA ASP A 35 3.58 11.17 -3.28
C ASP A 35 4.63 11.19 -4.41
N ARG A 36 5.84 11.78 -4.21
CA ARG A 36 6.90 11.82 -5.25
C ARG A 36 8.35 11.91 -4.73
N VAL A 37 8.72 11.25 -3.64
CA VAL A 37 10.15 11.20 -3.25
C VAL A 37 10.77 9.89 -3.73
N VAL A 38 11.38 9.90 -4.91
CA VAL A 38 12.45 8.95 -5.23
C VAL A 38 13.68 9.48 -4.48
N ASP A 39 14.04 8.82 -3.38
CA ASP A 39 15.19 9.24 -2.57
C ASP A 39 16.49 9.18 -3.41
N PRO A 40 17.39 10.17 -3.30
CA PRO A 40 18.73 10.10 -3.88
C PRO A 40 19.54 8.95 -3.24
N PRO A 41 20.62 8.46 -3.89
CA PRO A 41 21.44 7.38 -3.34
C PRO A 41 21.91 7.74 -1.94
N ASP A 42 21.62 6.83 -1.02
CA ASP A 42 21.63 7.07 0.41
C ASP A 42 22.95 6.61 1.04
N ASP A 43 23.75 7.55 1.54
CA ASP A 43 24.98 7.29 2.30
C ASP A 43 24.69 6.85 3.76
N ARG A 44 23.42 6.71 4.17
CA ARG A 44 23.08 6.16 5.49
C ARG A 44 23.47 4.68 5.56
N PRO A 45 23.90 4.19 6.74
CA PRO A 45 24.23 2.79 6.93
C PRO A 45 23.04 1.93 6.50
N THR A 46 23.33 0.90 5.69
CA THR A 46 22.31 0.02 5.12
C THR A 46 21.39 -0.47 6.23
N ARG A 47 20.10 -0.14 6.11
CA ARG A 47 19.07 -0.58 7.06
C ARG A 47 19.11 -2.11 7.18
N VAL A 48 19.09 -2.61 8.42
CA VAL A 48 19.01 -4.06 8.69
C VAL A 48 17.65 -4.58 8.23
N ALA A 49 17.67 -5.64 7.41
CA ALA A 49 16.45 -6.28 6.92
C ALA A 49 15.67 -6.93 8.07
N GLY A 50 14.34 -6.74 8.09
CA GLY A 50 13.44 -7.28 9.09
C GLY A 50 12.29 -8.10 8.51
N ASN A 51 11.29 -8.40 9.34
CA ASN A 51 10.14 -9.24 8.96
C ASN A 51 9.36 -8.68 7.76
N ALA A 52 9.26 -7.35 7.65
CA ALA A 52 8.63 -6.71 6.50
C ALA A 52 9.38 -7.01 5.19
N ASP A 53 10.72 -7.02 5.23
CA ASP A 53 11.55 -7.33 4.06
C ASP A 53 11.45 -8.80 3.65
N ALA A 54 11.24 -9.69 4.63
CA ALA A 54 10.96 -11.11 4.36
C ALA A 54 9.57 -11.31 3.75
N ALA A 55 8.54 -10.67 4.31
CA ALA A 55 7.18 -10.75 3.79
C ALA A 55 7.09 -10.17 2.37
N ASN A 56 7.76 -9.05 2.11
CA ASN A 56 7.80 -8.43 0.79
C ASN A 56 8.50 -9.33 -0.24
N ARG A 57 9.59 -10.02 0.14
CA ARG A 57 10.26 -11.01 -0.73
C ARG A 57 9.34 -12.16 -1.09
N LEU A 58 8.67 -12.76 -0.10
CA LEU A 58 7.73 -13.87 -0.33
C LEU A 58 6.56 -13.45 -1.25
N GLY A 59 6.01 -12.24 -1.03
CA GLY A 59 4.96 -11.70 -1.89
C GLY A 59 5.45 -11.45 -3.32
N ALA A 60 6.65 -10.89 -3.48
CA ALA A 60 7.24 -10.64 -4.79
C ALA A 60 7.50 -11.95 -5.56
N ASP A 61 8.01 -12.98 -4.91
CA ASP A 61 8.26 -14.29 -5.51
C ASP A 61 6.96 -14.96 -5.98
N PHE A 62 5.89 -14.87 -5.16
CA PHE A 62 4.57 -15.37 -5.51
C PHE A 62 4.03 -14.66 -6.77
N ILE A 63 4.06 -13.32 -6.78
CA ILE A 63 3.57 -12.52 -7.91
C ILE A 63 4.37 -12.85 -9.18
N ALA A 64 5.71 -12.93 -9.08
CA ALA A 64 6.57 -13.29 -10.20
C ALA A 64 6.29 -14.71 -10.74
N GLY A 65 5.93 -15.65 -9.87
CA GLY A 65 5.50 -17.00 -10.27
C GLY A 65 4.15 -16.98 -11.00
N ALA A 66 3.17 -16.26 -10.46
CA ALA A 66 1.83 -16.15 -11.05
C ALA A 66 1.85 -15.48 -12.43
N LEU A 67 2.61 -14.38 -12.57
CA LEU A 67 2.76 -13.68 -13.84
C LEU A 67 3.40 -14.57 -14.92
N ARG A 68 4.41 -15.38 -14.57
CA ARG A 68 5.00 -16.37 -15.49
C ARG A 68 3.99 -17.43 -15.91
N TYR A 69 3.24 -17.98 -14.95
CA TYR A 69 2.23 -19.00 -15.24
C TYR A 69 1.14 -18.48 -16.19
N TRP A 70 0.76 -17.22 -16.07
CA TRP A 70 -0.21 -16.58 -16.95
C TRP A 70 0.37 -16.05 -18.27
N GLY A 71 1.68 -16.24 -18.52
CA GLY A 71 2.32 -15.79 -19.76
C GLY A 71 2.45 -14.27 -19.89
N ILE A 72 2.38 -13.53 -18.77
CA ILE A 72 2.56 -12.08 -18.76
C ILE A 72 4.05 -11.77 -18.81
N ASP A 73 4.48 -11.09 -19.86
CA ASP A 73 5.88 -10.73 -20.08
C ASP A 73 6.30 -9.59 -19.12
N HIS A 74 7.25 -9.87 -18.23
CA HIS A 74 7.77 -8.88 -17.27
C HIS A 74 9.10 -8.32 -17.79
N PRO A 75 9.30 -6.98 -17.81
CA PRO A 75 10.49 -6.35 -18.40
C PRO A 75 11.81 -6.90 -17.88
N ALA A 76 11.89 -7.23 -16.59
CA ALA A 76 13.07 -7.80 -15.95
C ALA A 76 13.46 -9.22 -16.44
N TRP A 77 12.67 -9.84 -17.31
CA TRP A 77 12.96 -11.17 -17.89
C TRP A 77 13.47 -11.09 -19.33
N ARG A 78 13.44 -9.91 -19.95
CA ARG A 78 13.87 -9.70 -21.34
C ARG A 78 15.39 -9.65 -21.50
N ASP A 79 16.13 -9.37 -20.43
CA ASP A 79 17.60 -9.20 -20.46
C ASP A 79 18.40 -10.46 -20.09
N ARG A 80 17.75 -11.64 -20.00
CA ARG A 80 18.40 -12.92 -19.60
C ARG A 80 18.46 -13.97 -20.72
N SER A 81 18.27 -13.56 -21.97
CA SER A 81 18.33 -14.43 -23.16
C SER A 81 19.59 -14.20 -23.98
#